data_AF-A0A7W3LXA2-F1
#
_entry.id   AF-A0A7W3LXA2-F1
#
_cell.length_a   1.000
_cell.length_b   1.000
_cell.length_c   1.000
_cell.angle_alpha   90.00
_cell.angle_beta   90.00
_cell.angle_gamma   90.00
#
_symmetry.space_group_name_H-M   'P 1'
#
loop_
_entity.id
_entity.type
_entity.pdbx_description
1 polymer ?
#
loop_
_entity_poly.entity_id
_entity_poly.type
_entity_poly.pdbx_seq_one_letter_code
_entity_poly.pdbx_strand_id
1 'polypeptide(L)'
;MIETVRGPVADAGATLMHEHVFGLSPEILWNWPDIPEGWDPEERAWEAAGRLDALKAAERVLPDACEPEDVAALVAFLASAEARCVTGQTVVIDSGVTAHRPEHALRRMARD
;
A
#
# COMPACT_ATOMS: atom_id res chain seq x y z
N MET A 1 2.90 1.09 31.96
CA MET A 1 3.44 2.16 31.10
C MET A 1 3.04 1.85 29.68
N ILE A 2 2.73 2.88 28.89
CA ILE A 2 2.43 2.78 27.46
C ILE A 2 3.72 3.07 26.71
N GLU A 3 4.15 2.13 25.86
CA GLU A 3 5.36 2.29 25.06
C GLU A 3 5.11 3.26 23.90
N THR A 4 6.00 4.23 23.70
CA THR A 4 5.92 5.20 22.59
C THR A 4 7.27 5.33 21.89
N VAL A 5 7.27 5.91 20.68
CA VAL A 5 8.51 6.17 19.91
C VAL A 5 9.52 7.06 20.65
N ARG A 6 9.07 7.81 21.67
CA ARG A 6 9.95 8.67 22.50
C ARG A 6 10.28 8.05 23.86
N GLY A 7 9.93 6.78 24.06
CA GLY A 7 10.06 6.07 25.33
C GLY A 7 8.73 5.91 26.06
N PRO A 8 8.76 5.23 27.22
CA PRO A 8 7.56 4.82 27.91
C PRO A 8 6.93 5.97 28.70
N VAL A 9 5.59 6.06 28.67
CA VAL A 9 4.82 7.05 29.42
C VAL A 9 3.91 6.38 30.46
N ALA A 10 3.75 7.03 31.61
CA ALA A 10 2.93 6.50 32.71
C ALA A 10 1.42 6.72 32.47
N ASP A 11 1.07 7.82 31.79
CA ASP A 11 -0.30 8.22 31.49
C ASP A 11 -0.34 8.89 30.11
N ALA A 12 -1.23 8.43 29.24
CA ALA A 12 -1.45 9.00 27.91
C ALA A 12 -2.50 10.13 27.92
N GLY A 13 -3.18 10.36 29.05
CA GLY A 13 -4.31 11.27 29.17
C GLY A 13 -5.54 10.80 28.39
N ALA A 14 -6.51 11.70 28.21
CA ALA A 14 -7.70 11.43 27.40
C ALA A 14 -7.31 11.25 25.92
N THR A 15 -7.24 10.00 25.47
CA THR A 15 -6.90 9.62 24.09
C THR A 15 -8.16 9.14 23.37
N LEU A 16 -8.51 9.79 22.26
CA LEU A 16 -9.54 9.26 21.37
C LEU A 16 -8.97 8.04 20.65
N MET A 17 -9.47 6.86 21.00
CA MET A 17 -9.13 5.60 20.35
C MET A 17 -10.29 5.16 19.45
N HIS A 18 -9.97 4.86 18.20
CA HIS A 18 -10.86 4.16 17.28
C HIS A 18 -10.50 2.67 17.36
N GLU A 19 -11.43 1.84 17.83
CA GLU A 19 -11.26 0.39 17.87
C GLU A 19 -12.03 -0.27 16.72
N HIS A 20 -11.33 -1.05 15.88
CA HIS A 20 -11.97 -1.96 14.93
C HIS A 20 -12.01 -3.35 15.57
N VAL A 21 -13.20 -3.80 15.97
CA VAL A 21 -13.42 -5.19 16.40
C VAL A 21 -13.85 -6.00 15.18
N PHE A 22 -12.94 -6.82 14.66
CA PHE A 22 -13.26 -7.76 13.58
C PHE A 22 -13.77 -9.06 14.17
N GLY A 23 -15.08 -9.28 14.12
CA GLY A 23 -15.70 -10.58 14.33
C GLY A 23 -15.87 -11.31 13.00
N LEU A 24 -15.61 -12.62 12.95
CA LEU A 24 -15.98 -13.41 11.79
C LEU A 24 -17.52 -13.41 11.67
N SER A 25 -18.05 -12.84 10.59
CA SER A 25 -19.47 -12.97 10.28
C SER A 25 -19.82 -14.47 10.13
N PRO A 26 -20.98 -14.93 10.61
CA PRO A 26 -21.49 -16.27 10.33
C PRO A 26 -21.48 -16.61 8.82
N GLU A 27 -21.57 -15.61 7.93
CA GLU A 27 -21.45 -15.79 6.48
C GLU A 27 -20.04 -16.23 6.04
N ILE A 28 -18.99 -15.83 6.75
CA ILE A 28 -17.63 -16.30 6.47
C ILE A 28 -17.53 -17.79 6.78
N LEU A 29 -18.10 -18.24 7.91
CA LEU A 29 -18.14 -19.66 8.24
C LEU A 29 -19.06 -20.45 7.30
N TRP A 30 -20.10 -19.82 6.74
CA TRP A 30 -20.95 -20.46 5.72
C TRP A 30 -20.24 -20.63 4.37
N ASN A 31 -19.52 -19.59 3.93
CA ASN A 31 -18.82 -19.59 2.64
C ASN A 31 -17.51 -20.37 2.69
N TRP A 32 -16.90 -20.49 3.86
CA TRP A 32 -15.65 -21.21 4.11
C TRP A 32 -15.80 -22.08 5.37
N PRO A 33 -16.61 -23.16 5.30
CA PRO A 33 -16.91 -24.02 6.45
C PRO A 33 -15.68 -24.74 7.01
N ASP A 34 -14.63 -24.85 6.20
CA ASP A 34 -13.38 -25.48 6.57
C ASP A 34 -12.43 -24.53 7.33
N ILE A 35 -12.82 -23.28 7.65
CA ILE A 35 -11.98 -22.42 8.50
C ILE A 35 -12.12 -22.83 9.98
N PRO A 36 -11.03 -23.08 10.72
CA PRO A 36 -9.61 -22.97 10.34
C PRO A 36 -8.96 -24.27 9.85
N GLU A 37 -9.67 -25.39 9.77
CA GLU A 37 -9.16 -26.69 9.33
C GLU A 37 -8.66 -26.70 7.86
N GLY A 38 -7.34 -26.69 7.69
CA GLY A 38 -6.70 -26.61 6.36
C GLY A 38 -6.45 -25.19 5.87
N TRP A 39 -6.75 -24.17 6.68
CA TRP A 39 -6.32 -22.80 6.43
C TRP A 39 -4.87 -22.63 6.93
N ASP A 40 -3.91 -22.73 6.01
CA ASP A 40 -2.51 -22.39 6.29
C ASP A 40 -2.31 -20.86 6.20
N PRO A 41 -2.12 -20.15 7.31
CA PRO A 41 -1.99 -18.69 7.28
C PRO A 41 -0.76 -18.20 6.50
N GLU A 42 0.32 -18.97 6.51
CA GLU A 42 1.56 -18.61 5.83
C GLU A 42 1.41 -18.74 4.32
N GLU A 43 0.86 -19.86 3.85
CA GLU A 43 0.57 -20.06 2.43
C GLU A 43 -0.37 -18.97 1.89
N ARG A 44 -1.45 -18.66 2.63
CA ARG A 44 -2.43 -17.65 2.23
C ARG A 44 -1.83 -16.24 2.22
N ALA A 45 -0.90 -15.94 3.12
CA ALA A 45 -0.18 -14.66 3.12
C ALA A 45 0.71 -14.51 1.88
N TRP A 46 1.43 -15.57 1.49
CA TRP A 46 2.24 -15.57 0.27
C TRP A 46 1.38 -15.43 -1.00
N GLU A 47 0.25 -16.13 -1.07
CA GLU A 47 -0.70 -15.99 -2.18
C GLU A 47 -1.26 -14.58 -2.27
N ALA A 48 -1.61 -13.96 -1.14
CA ALA A 48 -2.09 -12.58 -1.10
C ALA A 48 -1.00 -11.59 -1.52
N ALA A 49 0.25 -11.78 -1.08
CA ALA A 49 1.39 -10.98 -1.50
C ALA A 49 1.61 -11.06 -3.01
N GLY A 50 1.60 -12.27 -3.59
CA GLY A 50 1.73 -12.47 -5.03
C GLY A 50 0.61 -11.80 -5.84
N ARG A 51 -0.64 -11.87 -5.35
CA ARG A 51 -1.76 -11.13 -5.96
C ARG A 51 -1.58 -9.62 -5.88
N LEU A 52 -1.09 -9.12 -4.75
CA LEU A 52 -0.81 -7.69 -4.58
C LEU A 52 0.29 -7.22 -5.54
N ASP A 53 1.35 -8.01 -5.73
CA ASP A 53 2.44 -7.69 -6.66
C ASP A 53 1.96 -7.68 -8.12
N ALA A 54 1.13 -8.64 -8.50
CA ALA A 54 0.48 -8.66 -9.82
C ALA A 54 -0.41 -7.44 -10.04
N LEU A 55 -1.20 -7.04 -9.03
CA LEU A 55 -2.03 -5.83 -9.09
C LEU A 55 -1.18 -4.57 -9.22
N LYS A 56 -0.14 -4.42 -8.40
CA LYS A 56 0.81 -3.29 -8.51
C LYS A 56 1.45 -3.21 -9.88
N ALA A 57 1.75 -4.34 -10.51
CA ALA A 57 2.28 -4.39 -11.87
C ALA A 57 1.27 -3.92 -12.91
N ALA A 58 0.01 -4.35 -12.77
CA ALA A 58 -1.05 -3.96 -13.69
C ALA A 58 -1.44 -2.48 -13.60
N GLU A 59 -1.33 -1.86 -12.41
CA GLU A 59 -1.62 -0.44 -12.16
C GLU A 59 -0.55 0.52 -12.71
N ARG A 60 0.62 0.06 -13.16
CA ARG A 60 1.62 0.98 -13.72
C ARG A 60 1.34 1.28 -15.18
N VAL A 61 1.46 2.55 -15.57
CA VAL A 61 1.45 2.97 -16.97
C VAL A 61 2.82 2.74 -17.60
N LEU A 62 3.89 3.00 -16.85
CA LEU A 62 5.26 2.72 -17.28
C LEU A 62 5.62 1.24 -17.01
N PRO A 63 6.52 0.66 -17.82
CA PRO A 63 6.86 -0.76 -17.70
C PRO A 63 7.52 -1.09 -16.35
N ASP A 64 8.43 -0.22 -15.92
CA ASP A 64 9.27 -0.45 -14.75
C ASP A 64 8.62 0.08 -13.47
N ALA A 65 8.89 -0.60 -12.35
CA ALA A 65 8.55 -0.09 -11.04
C ALA A 65 9.42 1.13 -10.72
N CYS A 66 8.86 2.07 -9.96
CA CYS A 66 9.62 3.17 -9.40
C CYS A 66 10.53 2.62 -8.29
N GLU A 67 11.83 2.77 -8.47
CA GLU A 67 12.85 2.36 -7.50
C GLU A 67 13.33 3.57 -6.68
N PRO A 68 13.99 3.37 -5.52
CA PRO A 68 14.51 4.46 -4.71
C PRO A 68 15.42 5.44 -5.47
N GLU A 69 16.17 4.95 -6.46
CA GLU A 69 17.05 5.73 -7.31
C GLU A 69 16.28 6.74 -8.18
N ASP A 70 15.07 6.41 -8.62
CA ASP A 70 14.22 7.32 -9.40
C ASP A 70 13.79 8.51 -8.54
N VAL A 71 13.43 8.25 -7.28
CA VAL A 71 13.11 9.30 -6.30
C VAL A 71 14.33 10.19 -6.04
N ALA A 72 15.50 9.58 -5.84
CA ALA A 72 16.74 10.32 -5.62
C ALA A 72 17.10 11.20 -6.82
N ALA A 73 16.91 10.69 -8.05
CA ALA A 73 17.14 11.44 -9.27
C ALA A 73 16.19 12.64 -9.39
N LEU A 74 14.89 12.46 -9.10
CA LEU A 74 13.93 13.57 -9.07
C LEU A 74 14.31 14.62 -8.02
N VAL A 75 14.71 14.20 -6.82
CA VAL A 75 15.16 15.13 -5.76
C VAL A 75 16.40 15.89 -6.20
N ALA A 76 17.38 15.21 -6.82
CA ALA A 76 18.58 15.86 -7.33
C ALA A 76 18.27 16.92 -8.40
N PHE A 77 17.33 16.63 -9.31
CA PHE A 77 16.82 17.61 -10.28
C PHE A 77 16.11 18.78 -9.61
N LEU A 78 15.20 18.53 -8.66
CA LEU A 78 14.47 19.59 -7.96
C LEU A 78 15.39 20.49 -7.12
N ALA A 79 16.52 19.97 -6.66
CA ALA A 79 17.53 20.73 -5.92
C ALA A 79 18.50 21.52 -6.83
N SER A 80 18.44 21.34 -8.15
CA SER A 80 19.39 21.94 -9.09
C SER A 80 18.95 23.33 -9.59
N ALA A 81 19.87 24.04 -10.26
CA ALA A 81 19.59 25.38 -10.80
C ALA A 81 18.57 25.36 -11.95
N GLU A 82 18.43 24.22 -12.62
CA GLU A 82 17.45 23.96 -13.68
C GLU A 82 16.01 24.06 -13.15
N ALA A 83 15.78 23.68 -11.89
CA ALA A 83 14.48 23.74 -11.24
C ALA A 83 14.18 25.08 -10.53
N ARG A 84 14.95 26.16 -10.78
CA ARG A 84 14.85 27.44 -10.03
C ARG A 84 13.45 28.07 -9.93
N CYS A 85 12.54 27.73 -10.85
CA CYS A 85 11.17 28.24 -10.89
C CYS A 85 10.12 27.21 -10.44
N VAL A 86 10.53 26.00 -10.05
CA VAL A 86 9.62 24.94 -9.58
C VAL A 86 9.53 25.04 -8.07
N THR A 87 8.41 25.52 -7.56
CA THR A 87 8.16 25.67 -6.12
C THR A 87 6.68 25.49 -5.79
N GLY A 88 6.38 25.05 -4.56
CA GLY A 88 5.01 24.83 -4.08
C GLY A 88 4.24 23.72 -4.79
N GLN A 89 4.93 22.84 -5.53
CA GLN A 89 4.31 21.73 -6.25
C GLN A 89 4.49 20.41 -5.49
N THR A 90 3.48 19.54 -5.59
CA THR A 90 3.61 18.11 -5.28
C THR A 90 3.87 17.38 -6.59
N VAL A 91 5.05 16.78 -6.72
CA VAL A 91 5.42 16.00 -7.91
C VAL A 91 5.26 14.51 -7.60
N VAL A 92 4.47 13.82 -8.41
CA VAL A 92 4.21 12.38 -8.25
C VAL A 92 5.18 11.58 -9.12
N ILE A 93 5.81 10.57 -8.53
CA ILE A 93 6.74 9.65 -9.19
C ILE A 93 6.39 8.20 -8.82
N ASP A 94 5.40 7.64 -9.52
CA ASP A 94 4.78 6.36 -9.16
C ASP A 94 4.55 5.46 -10.38
N SER A 95 5.29 5.67 -11.47
CA SER A 95 5.09 4.98 -12.76
C SER A 95 3.67 5.13 -13.34
N GLY A 96 2.94 6.18 -12.96
CA GLY A 96 1.63 6.55 -13.50
C GLY A 96 0.43 5.90 -12.80
N VAL A 97 0.64 5.25 -11.65
CA VAL A 97 -0.41 4.56 -10.88
C VAL A 97 -1.55 5.50 -10.51
N THR A 98 -1.26 6.73 -10.09
CA THR A 98 -2.28 7.72 -9.72
C THR A 98 -2.85 8.50 -10.91
N ALA A 99 -2.36 8.26 -12.13
CA ALA A 99 -2.79 8.98 -13.33
C ALA A 99 -4.09 8.42 -13.96
N HIS A 100 -4.58 7.28 -13.48
CA HIS A 100 -5.80 6.63 -13.96
C HIS A 100 -6.65 6.08 -12.82
N ARG A 101 -7.87 5.66 -13.17
CA ARG A 101 -8.77 4.96 -12.25
C ARG A 101 -8.32 3.50 -12.06
N PRO A 102 -8.65 2.87 -10.92
CA PRO A 102 -8.34 1.45 -10.66
C PRO A 102 -8.88 0.46 -11.71
N GLU A 103 -9.91 0.86 -12.48
CA GLU A 103 -10.41 0.06 -13.59
C GLU A 103 -9.36 -0.18 -14.70
N HIS A 104 -8.28 0.60 -14.74
CA HIS A 104 -7.15 0.39 -15.66
C HIS A 104 -6.50 -0.99 -15.44
N ALA A 105 -6.08 -1.29 -14.22
CA ALA A 105 -5.43 -2.56 -13.89
C ALA A 105 -6.34 -3.75 -14.16
N LEU A 106 -7.62 -3.66 -13.76
CA LEU A 106 -8.61 -4.71 -14.01
C LEU A 106 -8.78 -5.01 -15.51
N ARG A 107 -8.84 -3.97 -16.35
CA ARG A 107 -8.95 -4.14 -17.81
C ARG A 107 -7.68 -4.68 -18.45
N ARG A 108 -6.52 -4.40 -17.86
CA ARG A 108 -5.23 -4.92 -18.32
C ARG A 108 -5.09 -6.40 -17.99
N MET A 109 -5.35 -6.77 -16.73
CA MET A 109 -5.32 -8.16 -16.28
C MET A 109 -6.35 -9.05 -16.99
N ALA A 110 -7.50 -8.50 -17.43
CA ALA A 110 -8.50 -9.26 -18.17
C ALA A 110 -8.10 -9.56 -19.64
N ARG A 111 -7.00 -9.00 -20.13
CA ARG A 111 -6.52 -9.18 -21.52
C ARG A 111 -5.36 -10.17 -21.63
N ASP A 112 -4.73 -10.50 -20.50
CA ASP A 112 -3.61 -11.45 -20.38
C ASP A 112 -4.14 -12.86 -20.04
#